data_AF-A0A067EC15-F1
#
_entry.id   AF-A0A067EC15-F1
#
_cell.length_a   1.000
_cell.length_b   1.000
_cell.length_c   1.000
_cell.angle_alpha   90.00
_cell.angle_beta   90.00
_cell.angle_gamma   90.00
#
_symmetry.space_group_name_H-M   'P 1'
#
loop_
_entity.id
_entity.type
_entity.pdbx_description
1 polymer ?
#
loop_
_entity_poly.entity_id
_entity_poly.type
_entity_poly.pdbx_seq_one_letter_code
_entity_poly.pdbx_strand_id
1 'polypeptide(L)'
;VFLKGPSLYAFKGLVGRFAPIGVHLAMLLIMAGGTLSATGSFRGSVTVPQGLNFVVGDVLGPNGFLSTPTDAFSTEVHVNKFYMDYYDSGEVKQFHSDLSLFDIGGKEVMRKTISVNDPLRYGGITIYQTDWSFSALQVLKNDEGPFNLAMAPLKVNGDKKLFGTFLPLGDVNSPNVKGISMLARDLQSIVIYDQEGKFTGVRRPNSKLPIDIDGTKIVIVDAIGSTGLDLKTDPGVPIVYAGFGALMLTTCISFLSHTQVKLQFLEL
;
A
#
# COMPACT_ATOMS: atom_id res chain seq x y z
N VAL A 1 12.87 37.07 -41.28
CA VAL A 1 12.28 37.91 -42.34
C VAL A 1 12.99 37.55 -43.64
N PHE A 2 12.28 37.40 -44.76
CA PHE A 2 12.92 37.18 -46.07
C PHE A 2 12.16 37.90 -47.19
N LEU A 3 12.88 38.24 -48.26
CA LEU A 3 12.38 38.92 -49.46
C LEU A 3 12.13 37.91 -50.58
N LYS A 4 11.01 38.03 -51.29
CA LYS A 4 10.70 37.26 -52.51
C LYS A 4 9.98 38.17 -53.51
N GLY A 5 10.67 38.57 -54.57
CA GLY A 5 10.16 39.57 -55.52
C GLY A 5 9.85 40.92 -54.82
N PRO A 6 8.77 41.62 -55.17
CA PRO A 6 8.38 42.88 -54.52
C PRO A 6 7.67 42.65 -53.17
N SER A 7 7.84 41.49 -52.53
CA SER A 7 7.16 41.14 -51.27
C SER A 7 8.13 40.82 -50.14
N LEU A 8 7.90 41.44 -48.97
CA LEU A 8 8.59 41.18 -47.70
C LEU A 8 7.72 40.27 -46.83
N TYR A 9 8.30 39.16 -46.36
CA TYR A 9 7.65 38.22 -45.46
C TYR A 9 8.31 38.23 -44.07
N ALA A 10 7.51 38.44 -43.04
CA ALA A 10 7.90 38.31 -41.64
C ALA A 10 7.07 37.22 -40.96
N PHE A 11 7.74 36.33 -40.23
CA PHE A 11 7.13 35.25 -39.46
C PHE A 11 7.50 35.41 -37.99
N LYS A 12 6.52 35.30 -37.11
CA LYS A 12 6.68 35.20 -35.66
C LYS A 12 5.90 34.00 -35.16
N GLY A 13 6.45 33.25 -34.21
CA GLY A 13 5.74 32.12 -33.60
C GLY A 13 5.62 30.87 -34.47
N LEU A 14 6.59 30.61 -35.37
CA LEU A 14 6.65 29.39 -36.20
C LEU A 14 6.51 28.09 -35.37
N VAL A 15 7.02 28.09 -34.14
CA VAL A 15 6.93 26.95 -33.21
C VAL A 15 5.47 26.67 -32.79
N GLY A 16 4.65 27.70 -32.60
CA GLY A 16 3.23 27.55 -32.26
C GLY A 16 2.40 26.88 -33.35
N ARG A 17 2.82 26.98 -34.62
CA ARG A 17 2.19 26.27 -35.74
C ARG A 17 2.30 24.74 -35.63
N PHE A 18 3.39 24.24 -35.05
CA PHE A 18 3.62 22.80 -34.88
C PHE A 18 3.13 22.27 -33.51
N ALA A 19 2.72 23.15 -32.61
CA ALA A 19 2.26 22.77 -31.27
C ALA A 19 1.09 21.78 -31.27
N PRO A 20 0.05 21.93 -32.13
CA PRO A 20 -1.04 20.95 -32.19
C PRO A 20 -0.57 19.54 -32.55
N ILE A 21 0.43 19.40 -33.44
CA ILE A 21 0.99 18.09 -33.79
C ILE A 21 1.66 17.47 -32.55
N GLY A 22 2.38 18.27 -31.77
CA GLY A 22 2.97 17.86 -30.50
C GLY A 22 1.93 17.36 -29.47
N VAL A 23 0.79 18.06 -29.37
CA VAL A 23 -0.33 17.64 -28.50
C VAL A 23 -0.86 16.26 -28.90
N HIS A 24 -1.10 16.02 -30.19
CA HIS A 24 -1.58 14.71 -30.66
C HIS A 24 -0.56 13.59 -30.40
N LEU A 25 0.72 13.87 -30.64
CA LEU A 25 1.79 12.90 -30.35
C LEU A 25 1.87 12.59 -28.85
N ALA A 26 1.71 13.59 -27.98
CA ALA A 26 1.66 13.40 -26.54
C ALA A 26 0.46 12.54 -26.12
N MET A 27 -0.72 12.75 -26.71
CA MET A 27 -1.90 11.92 -26.46
C MET A 27 -1.67 10.46 -26.89
N LEU A 28 -1.08 10.23 -28.07
CA LEU A 28 -0.73 8.88 -28.53
C LEU A 28 0.27 8.20 -27.59
N LEU A 29 1.23 8.96 -27.06
CA LEU A 29 2.22 8.44 -26.13
C LEU A 29 1.60 8.07 -24.76
N ILE A 30 0.69 8.89 -24.25
CA ILE A 30 -0.12 8.56 -23.05
C ILE A 30 -0.94 7.29 -23.28
N MET A 31 -1.62 7.19 -24.43
CA MET A 31 -2.39 5.99 -24.79
C MET A 31 -1.52 4.74 -24.86
N ALA A 32 -0.37 4.82 -25.54
CA ALA A 32 0.58 3.71 -25.64
C ALA A 32 1.09 3.28 -24.26
N GLY A 33 1.44 4.25 -23.40
CA GLY A 33 1.82 3.99 -22.01
C GLY A 33 0.71 3.30 -21.23
N GLY A 34 -0.53 3.76 -21.35
CA GLY A 34 -1.70 3.14 -20.71
C GLY A 34 -1.97 1.71 -21.20
N THR A 35 -1.83 1.45 -22.50
CA THR A 35 -1.92 0.10 -23.07
C THR A 35 -0.82 -0.80 -22.51
N LEU A 36 0.42 -0.31 -22.41
CA LEU A 36 1.52 -1.08 -21.82
C LEU A 36 1.30 -1.35 -20.32
N SER A 37 0.79 -0.38 -19.57
CA SER A 37 0.36 -0.58 -18.18
C SER A 37 -0.71 -1.66 -18.05
N ALA A 38 -1.72 -1.64 -18.92
CA ALA A 38 -2.82 -2.61 -18.87
C ALA A 38 -2.37 -4.04 -19.23
N THR A 39 -1.46 -4.17 -20.20
CA THR A 39 -1.08 -5.48 -20.76
C THR A 39 0.21 -6.06 -20.20
N GLY A 40 1.05 -5.24 -19.57
CA GLY A 40 2.37 -5.62 -19.08
C GLY A 40 2.62 -5.41 -17.58
N SER A 41 1.60 -5.01 -16.80
CA SER A 41 1.75 -4.82 -15.35
C SER A 41 1.55 -6.12 -14.56
N PHE A 42 1.98 -6.08 -13.30
CA PHE A 42 1.69 -7.09 -12.29
C PHE A 42 1.05 -6.44 -11.08
N ARG A 43 0.12 -7.14 -10.42
CA ARG A 43 -0.51 -6.72 -9.18
C ARG A 43 -0.74 -7.91 -8.26
N GLY A 44 -0.75 -7.64 -6.97
CA GLY A 44 -1.08 -8.63 -5.95
C GLY A 44 -1.26 -7.97 -4.60
N SER A 45 -1.97 -8.66 -3.71
CA SER A 45 -2.20 -8.21 -2.35
C SER A 45 -1.89 -9.35 -1.39
N VAL A 46 -1.24 -9.05 -0.28
CA VAL A 46 -0.90 -10.03 0.75
C VAL A 46 -1.07 -9.44 2.14
N THR A 47 -1.55 -10.25 3.09
CA THR A 47 -1.58 -9.88 4.51
C THR A 47 -0.60 -10.75 5.27
N VAL A 48 0.41 -10.13 5.88
CA VAL A 48 1.54 -10.84 6.49
C VAL A 48 1.69 -10.43 7.96
N PRO A 49 1.65 -11.38 8.90
CA PRO A 49 1.94 -11.12 10.30
C PRO A 49 3.35 -10.57 10.50
N GLN A 50 3.53 -9.71 11.49
CA GLN A 50 4.88 -9.27 11.87
C GLN A 50 5.78 -10.47 12.22
N GLY A 51 7.06 -10.38 11.83
CA GLY A 51 8.06 -11.43 11.98
C GLY A 51 8.07 -12.47 10.87
N LEU A 52 7.13 -12.42 9.91
CA LEU A 52 7.08 -13.36 8.78
C LEU A 52 7.58 -12.75 7.47
N ASN A 53 7.87 -13.66 6.54
CA ASN A 53 8.40 -13.36 5.21
C ASN A 53 7.42 -13.76 4.12
N PHE A 54 7.57 -13.14 2.96
CA PHE A 54 6.98 -13.60 1.70
C PHE A 54 7.89 -13.25 0.53
N VAL A 55 7.78 -14.01 -0.56
CA VAL A 55 8.49 -13.71 -1.80
C VAL A 55 7.59 -12.89 -2.71
N VAL A 56 8.13 -11.84 -3.34
CA VAL A 56 7.36 -10.94 -4.19
C VAL A 56 6.66 -11.68 -5.34
N GLY A 57 7.36 -12.63 -5.97
CA GLY A 57 6.84 -13.41 -7.09
C GLY A 57 5.65 -14.31 -6.74
N ASP A 58 5.50 -14.71 -5.48
CA ASP A 58 4.36 -15.52 -5.02
C ASP A 58 3.08 -14.69 -4.88
N VAL A 59 3.23 -13.37 -4.70
CA VAL A 59 2.12 -12.44 -4.53
C VAL A 59 1.71 -11.81 -5.86
N LEU A 60 2.67 -11.49 -6.73
CA LEU A 60 2.42 -10.77 -7.97
C LEU A 60 1.83 -11.67 -9.06
N GLY A 61 0.58 -11.41 -9.43
CA GLY A 61 -0.07 -11.98 -10.61
C GLY A 61 0.12 -11.09 -11.86
N PRO A 62 0.30 -11.67 -13.06
CA PRO A 62 0.33 -10.92 -14.30
C PRO A 62 -1.07 -10.36 -14.63
N ASN A 63 -1.14 -9.09 -15.03
CA ASN A 63 -2.41 -8.49 -15.50
C ASN A 63 -2.66 -8.73 -17.00
N GLY A 64 -1.64 -9.08 -17.79
CA GLY A 64 -1.78 -9.30 -19.22
C GLY A 64 -0.68 -10.14 -19.84
N PHE A 65 -0.77 -10.31 -21.15
CA PHE A 65 0.10 -11.22 -21.91
C PHE A 65 1.51 -10.66 -22.17
N LEU A 66 1.73 -9.36 -21.97
CA LEU A 66 3.07 -8.73 -22.07
C LEU A 66 3.78 -8.65 -20.72
N SER A 67 3.16 -9.16 -19.65
CA SER A 67 3.72 -9.17 -18.31
C SER A 67 4.91 -10.13 -18.25
N THR A 68 6.12 -9.56 -18.13
CA THR A 68 7.38 -10.31 -18.04
C THR A 68 7.99 -10.13 -16.64
N PRO A 69 8.18 -11.21 -15.87
CA PRO A 69 8.81 -11.13 -14.56
C PRO A 69 10.24 -10.61 -14.66
N THR A 70 10.67 -9.86 -13.65
CA THR A 70 12.06 -9.38 -13.51
C THR A 70 12.76 -10.10 -12.36
N ASP A 71 14.08 -10.02 -12.29
CA ASP A 71 14.86 -10.62 -11.20
C ASP A 71 14.39 -10.15 -9.81
N ALA A 72 13.82 -8.94 -9.73
CA ALA A 72 13.29 -8.39 -8.49
C ALA A 72 12.11 -9.19 -7.90
N PHE A 73 11.47 -10.09 -8.68
CA PHE A 73 10.40 -10.96 -8.18
C PHE A 73 10.92 -12.03 -7.21
N SER A 74 12.21 -12.34 -7.26
CA SER A 74 12.88 -13.23 -6.32
C SER A 74 13.22 -12.58 -4.97
N THR A 75 12.93 -11.28 -4.82
CA THR A 75 13.19 -10.56 -3.57
C THR A 75 12.26 -11.06 -2.47
N GLU A 76 12.84 -11.39 -1.32
CA GLU A 76 12.09 -11.74 -0.12
C GLU A 76 11.82 -10.46 0.70
N VAL A 77 10.60 -10.31 1.18
CA VAL A 77 10.17 -9.20 2.02
C VAL A 77 9.88 -9.73 3.41
N HIS A 78 10.63 -9.24 4.39
CA HIS A 78 10.40 -9.49 5.81
C HIS A 78 9.62 -8.33 6.42
N VAL A 79 8.55 -8.65 7.15
CA VAL A 79 7.80 -7.68 7.96
C VAL A 79 8.43 -7.61 9.34
N ASN A 80 9.32 -6.66 9.57
CA ASN A 80 9.97 -6.50 10.88
C ASN A 80 8.96 -6.15 11.96
N LYS A 81 8.07 -5.20 11.67
CA LYS A 81 7.10 -4.67 12.64
C LYS A 81 5.93 -4.00 11.94
N PHE A 82 4.74 -4.21 12.49
CA PHE A 82 3.56 -3.43 12.16
C PHE A 82 3.12 -2.65 13.40
N TYR A 83 2.80 -1.37 13.25
CA TYR A 83 2.27 -0.56 14.35
C TYR A 83 1.37 0.56 13.84
N MET A 84 0.58 1.10 14.76
CA MET A 84 -0.43 2.12 14.49
C MET A 84 -0.17 3.32 15.40
N ASP A 85 -0.21 4.51 14.81
CA ASP A 85 -0.25 5.75 15.56
C ASP A 85 -1.69 6.15 15.81
N TYR A 86 -1.96 6.73 16.97
CA TYR A 86 -3.29 7.13 17.40
C TYR A 86 -3.30 8.61 17.76
N TYR A 87 -4.43 9.27 17.54
CA TYR A 87 -4.71 10.59 18.10
C TYR A 87 -5.01 10.48 19.60
N ASP A 88 -4.97 11.61 20.30
CA ASP A 88 -5.38 11.68 21.72
C ASP A 88 -6.84 11.26 21.94
N SER A 89 -7.68 11.36 20.89
CA SER A 89 -9.06 10.85 20.88
C SER A 89 -9.15 9.32 20.88
N GLY A 90 -8.05 8.60 20.64
CA GLY A 90 -7.99 7.15 20.47
C GLY A 90 -8.28 6.68 19.04
N GLU A 91 -8.56 7.58 18.11
CA GLU A 91 -8.73 7.24 16.69
C GLU A 91 -7.39 6.96 16.01
N VAL A 92 -7.39 6.06 15.03
CA VAL A 92 -6.18 5.72 14.28
C VAL A 92 -5.76 6.90 13.41
N LYS A 93 -4.51 7.33 13.56
CA LYS A 93 -3.88 8.41 12.79
C LYS A 93 -3.15 7.89 11.56
N GLN A 94 -2.35 6.83 11.72
CA GLN A 94 -1.49 6.33 10.65
C GLN A 94 -1.13 4.87 10.89
N PHE A 95 -0.94 4.14 9.79
CA PHE A 95 -0.45 2.76 9.79
C PHE A 95 1.00 2.72 9.32
N HIS A 96 1.84 2.00 10.04
CA HIS A 96 3.26 1.86 9.74
C HIS A 96 3.65 0.39 9.59
N SER A 97 4.44 0.10 8.55
CA SER A 97 5.03 -1.22 8.32
C SER A 97 6.51 -1.08 8.09
N ASP A 98 7.32 -1.65 8.99
CA ASP A 98 8.77 -1.69 8.84
C ASP A 98 9.18 -2.92 8.05
N LEU A 99 9.71 -2.71 6.85
CA LEU A 99 9.99 -3.77 5.89
C LEU A 99 11.49 -3.83 5.57
N SER A 100 12.02 -5.05 5.53
CA SER A 100 13.36 -5.35 5.03
C SER A 100 13.25 -6.22 3.79
N LEU A 101 14.00 -5.88 2.75
CA LEU A 101 14.11 -6.66 1.52
C LEU A 101 15.43 -7.41 1.51
N PHE A 102 15.38 -8.67 1.11
CA PHE A 102 16.53 -9.55 0.99
C PHE A 102 16.66 -10.03 -0.45
N ASP A 103 17.89 -10.08 -0.94
CA ASP A 103 18.20 -10.74 -2.21
C ASP A 103 18.19 -12.27 -2.07
N ILE A 104 18.33 -12.97 -3.20
CA ILE A 104 18.42 -14.45 -3.25
C ILE A 104 19.58 -14.99 -2.39
N GLY A 105 20.62 -14.19 -2.17
CA GLY A 105 21.77 -14.53 -1.32
C GLY A 105 21.51 -14.33 0.17
N GLY A 106 20.33 -13.87 0.57
CA GLY A 106 19.97 -13.59 1.97
C GLY A 106 20.56 -12.29 2.51
N LYS A 107 21.10 -11.42 1.64
CA LYS A 107 21.64 -10.12 2.05
C LYS A 107 20.52 -9.08 2.05
N GLU A 108 20.43 -8.32 3.14
CA GLU A 108 19.52 -7.18 3.22
C GLU A 108 19.93 -6.09 2.22
N VAL A 109 19.08 -5.84 1.24
CA VAL A 109 19.33 -4.86 0.16
C VAL A 109 18.72 -3.49 0.47
N MET A 110 17.64 -3.46 1.25
CA MET A 110 16.93 -2.24 1.61
C MET A 110 16.09 -2.46 2.85
N ARG A 111 16.04 -1.45 3.73
CA ARG A 111 15.05 -1.34 4.81
C ARG A 111 14.33 -0.02 4.72
N LYS A 112 13.00 -0.05 4.83
CA LYS A 112 12.18 1.16 4.90
C LYS A 112 10.93 0.91 5.72
N THR A 113 10.62 1.84 6.61
CA THR A 113 9.28 1.94 7.21
C THR A 113 8.37 2.71 6.27
N ILE A 114 7.31 2.04 5.80
CA ILE A 114 6.30 2.64 4.93
C ILE A 114 5.05 3.02 5.72
N SER A 115 4.25 3.90 5.14
CA SER A 115 2.92 4.26 5.63
C SER A 115 1.95 4.49 4.48
N VAL A 116 0.69 4.77 4.79
CA VAL A 116 -0.29 5.21 3.79
C VAL A 116 0.30 6.41 3.04
N ASN A 117 0.24 6.37 1.70
CA ASN A 117 0.80 7.35 0.76
C ASN A 117 2.34 7.49 0.72
N ASP A 118 3.10 6.73 1.50
CA ASP A 118 4.57 6.65 1.40
C ASP A 118 5.03 5.21 1.10
N PRO A 119 4.98 4.76 -0.17
CA PRO A 119 5.30 3.39 -0.53
C PRO A 119 6.82 3.12 -0.58
N LEU A 120 7.18 1.84 -0.58
CA LEU A 120 8.52 1.37 -0.87
C LEU A 120 8.63 1.08 -2.37
N ARG A 121 9.74 1.50 -3.00
CA ARG A 121 10.02 1.23 -4.41
C ARG A 121 11.39 0.56 -4.55
N TYR A 122 11.43 -0.62 -5.15
CA TYR A 122 12.66 -1.36 -5.39
C TYR A 122 12.52 -2.24 -6.64
N GLY A 123 13.52 -2.22 -7.53
CA GLY A 123 13.55 -3.10 -8.71
C GLY A 123 12.33 -3.00 -9.65
N GLY A 124 11.66 -1.84 -9.70
CA GLY A 124 10.42 -1.63 -10.47
C GLY A 124 9.13 -2.06 -9.75
N ILE A 125 9.24 -2.70 -8.59
CA ILE A 125 8.12 -3.05 -7.72
C ILE A 125 7.83 -1.87 -6.79
N THR A 126 6.55 -1.58 -6.59
CA THR A 126 6.07 -0.65 -5.58
C THR A 126 5.21 -1.39 -4.58
N ILE A 127 5.53 -1.26 -3.30
CA ILE A 127 4.82 -1.88 -2.17
C ILE A 127 4.10 -0.77 -1.40
N TYR A 128 2.78 -0.86 -1.34
CA TYR A 128 1.91 0.06 -0.63
C TYR A 128 1.41 -0.60 0.65
N GLN A 129 1.35 0.16 1.74
CA GLN A 129 0.52 -0.23 2.86
C GLN A 129 -0.93 0.16 2.50
N THR A 130 -1.83 -0.83 2.52
CA THR A 130 -3.24 -0.64 2.15
C THR A 130 -4.21 -1.15 3.21
N ASP A 131 -3.80 -2.14 4.01
CA ASP A 131 -4.67 -2.68 5.05
C ASP A 131 -3.90 -3.24 6.26
N TRP A 132 -4.63 -3.73 7.26
CA TRP A 132 -4.07 -4.40 8.44
C TRP A 132 -4.99 -5.51 8.95
N SER A 133 -4.43 -6.44 9.72
CA SER A 133 -5.19 -7.48 10.41
C SER A 133 -4.61 -7.75 11.80
N PHE A 134 -5.32 -8.55 12.59
CA PHE A 134 -4.88 -9.04 13.88
C PHE A 134 -4.61 -10.53 13.75
N SER A 135 -3.35 -10.96 13.88
CA SER A 135 -2.97 -12.36 13.68
C SER A 135 -3.17 -13.19 14.95
N ALA A 136 -2.55 -12.76 16.05
CA ALA A 136 -2.56 -13.53 17.28
C ALA A 136 -2.40 -12.66 18.52
N LEU A 137 -3.01 -13.08 19.61
CA LEU A 137 -2.87 -12.49 20.92
C LEU A 137 -2.00 -13.38 21.80
N GLN A 138 -0.92 -12.82 22.36
CA GLN A 138 -0.06 -13.52 23.30
C GLN A 138 -0.57 -13.39 24.72
N VAL A 139 -0.86 -14.52 25.34
CA VAL A 139 -1.46 -14.57 26.68
C VAL A 139 -0.68 -15.51 27.59
N LEU A 140 -0.41 -15.08 28.82
CA LEU A 140 0.02 -15.93 29.93
C LEU A 140 -1.18 -16.29 30.79
N LYS A 141 -1.26 -17.56 31.18
CA LYS A 141 -2.28 -18.10 32.06
C LYS A 141 -1.59 -18.67 33.30
N ASN A 142 -1.87 -18.14 34.48
CA ASN A 142 -1.23 -18.56 35.74
C ASN A 142 0.30 -18.62 35.66
N ASP A 143 0.89 -17.63 34.98
CA ASP A 143 2.33 -17.54 34.70
C ASP A 143 2.90 -18.64 33.77
N GLU A 144 2.03 -19.45 33.14
CA GLU A 144 2.36 -20.38 32.06
C GLU A 144 2.10 -19.74 30.67
N GLY A 145 2.96 -20.06 29.70
CA GLY A 145 2.89 -19.55 28.32
C GLY A 145 4.20 -18.87 27.88
N PRO A 146 4.19 -17.94 26.90
CA PRO A 146 3.02 -17.34 26.27
C PRO A 146 2.33 -18.25 25.25
N PHE A 147 1.00 -18.30 25.30
CA PHE A 147 0.17 -18.96 24.30
C PHE A 147 -0.18 -17.96 23.19
N ASN A 148 0.03 -18.34 21.93
CA ASN A 148 -0.39 -17.57 20.76
C ASN A 148 -1.84 -17.96 20.40
N LEU A 149 -2.81 -17.16 20.83
CA LEU A 149 -4.21 -17.36 20.49
C LEU A 149 -4.51 -16.69 19.15
N ALA A 150 -4.90 -17.47 18.15
CA ALA A 150 -5.26 -16.92 16.84
C ALA A 150 -6.46 -15.97 16.97
N MET A 151 -6.38 -14.81 16.33
CA MET A 151 -7.43 -13.81 16.32
C MET A 151 -8.21 -13.92 15.02
N ALA A 152 -9.52 -14.13 15.12
CA ALA A 152 -10.40 -14.27 13.97
C ALA A 152 -11.16 -12.95 13.73
N PRO A 153 -11.27 -12.48 12.46
CA PRO A 153 -12.12 -11.35 12.13
C PRO A 153 -13.60 -11.73 12.33
N LEU A 154 -14.33 -10.89 13.05
CA LEU A 154 -15.76 -11.04 13.29
C LEU A 154 -16.53 -10.10 12.38
N LYS A 155 -17.59 -10.61 11.75
CA LYS A 155 -18.48 -9.79 10.93
C LYS A 155 -19.31 -8.88 11.83
N VAL A 156 -19.15 -7.58 11.65
CA VAL A 156 -19.95 -6.53 12.31
C VAL A 156 -20.66 -5.73 11.23
N ASN A 157 -21.84 -5.20 11.54
CA ASN A 157 -22.51 -4.28 10.63
C ASN A 157 -21.72 -2.96 10.52
N GLY A 158 -21.19 -2.67 9.34
CA GLY A 158 -20.41 -1.46 9.01
C GLY A 158 -18.91 -1.71 8.83
N ASP A 159 -18.15 -0.64 8.60
CA ASP A 159 -16.71 -0.70 8.22
C ASP A 159 -15.75 -0.88 9.40
N LYS A 160 -16.24 -1.26 10.58
CA LYS A 160 -15.40 -1.40 11.77
C LYS A 160 -14.89 -2.82 11.90
N LYS A 161 -13.57 -2.98 11.85
CA LYS A 161 -12.90 -4.25 12.12
C LYS A 161 -13.06 -4.62 13.60
N LEU A 162 -13.52 -5.84 13.83
CA LEU A 162 -13.57 -6.47 15.15
C LEU A 162 -12.91 -7.83 15.03
N PHE A 163 -12.05 -8.14 15.99
CA PHE A 163 -11.36 -9.41 16.07
C PHE A 163 -11.72 -10.07 17.39
N GLY A 164 -11.79 -11.39 17.39
CA GLY A 164 -12.07 -12.17 18.59
C GLY A 164 -11.18 -13.40 18.68
N THR A 165 -10.89 -13.79 19.92
CA THR A 165 -10.29 -15.08 20.23
C THR A 165 -10.92 -15.66 21.49
N PHE A 166 -10.68 -16.94 21.73
CA PHE A 166 -11.25 -17.70 22.83
C PHE A 166 -10.17 -18.54 23.49
N LEU A 167 -10.01 -18.37 24.80
CA LEU A 167 -9.12 -19.18 25.63
C LEU A 167 -9.95 -20.23 26.37
N PRO A 168 -9.91 -21.51 25.96
CA PRO A 168 -10.65 -22.56 26.66
C PRO A 168 -10.10 -22.79 28.08
N LEU A 169 -11.00 -22.87 29.05
CA LEU A 169 -10.72 -23.20 30.44
C LEU A 169 -11.39 -24.55 30.75
N GLY A 170 -10.76 -25.66 30.36
CA GLY A 170 -11.30 -27.00 30.58
C GLY A 170 -10.83 -28.00 29.52
N ASP A 171 -11.51 -29.15 29.45
CA ASP A 171 -11.26 -30.16 28.41
C ASP A 171 -11.83 -29.68 27.06
N VAL A 172 -10.94 -29.50 26.09
CA VAL A 172 -11.25 -29.08 24.71
C VAL A 172 -12.08 -30.11 23.94
N ASN A 173 -12.17 -31.36 24.40
CA ASN A 173 -12.99 -32.40 23.76
C ASN A 173 -14.44 -32.45 24.26
N SER A 174 -14.80 -31.62 25.24
CA SER A 174 -16.17 -31.54 25.75
C SER A 174 -17.06 -30.73 24.79
N PRO A 175 -18.34 -31.11 24.57
CA PRO A 175 -19.27 -30.33 23.75
C PRO A 175 -19.61 -28.95 24.34
N ASN A 176 -19.32 -28.71 25.63
CA ASN A 176 -19.55 -27.45 26.34
C ASN A 176 -18.24 -26.89 26.90
N VAL A 177 -17.29 -26.56 26.02
CA VAL A 177 -16.04 -25.90 26.44
C VAL A 177 -16.36 -24.49 26.94
N LYS A 178 -16.19 -24.27 28.25
CA LYS A 178 -16.19 -22.93 28.83
C LYS A 178 -14.81 -22.29 28.67
N GLY A 179 -14.78 -20.97 28.61
CA GLY A 179 -13.53 -20.24 28.43
C GLY A 179 -13.71 -18.74 28.41
N ILE A 180 -12.58 -18.04 28.33
CA ILE A 180 -12.51 -16.58 28.34
C ILE A 180 -12.56 -16.10 26.90
N SER A 181 -13.51 -15.20 26.61
CA SER A 181 -13.61 -14.56 25.31
C SER A 181 -12.88 -13.22 25.32
N MET A 182 -12.09 -12.96 24.28
CA MET A 182 -11.35 -11.70 24.14
C MET A 182 -11.68 -11.05 22.80
N LEU A 183 -11.98 -9.76 22.83
CA LEU A 183 -12.35 -8.97 21.65
C LEU A 183 -11.43 -7.76 21.51
N ALA A 184 -11.09 -7.41 20.28
CA ALA A 184 -10.23 -6.27 19.98
C ALA A 184 -10.70 -5.53 18.72
N ARG A 185 -10.68 -4.19 18.77
CA ARG A 185 -10.91 -3.32 17.60
C ARG A 185 -9.63 -2.71 17.06
N ASP A 186 -8.57 -2.75 17.87
CA ASP A 186 -7.24 -2.24 17.59
C ASP A 186 -6.21 -3.14 18.30
N LEU A 187 -4.92 -2.83 18.17
CA LEU A 187 -3.85 -3.59 18.82
C LEU A 187 -3.54 -3.12 20.26
N GLN A 188 -4.20 -2.05 20.74
CA GLN A 188 -3.91 -1.46 22.04
C GLN A 188 -4.86 -1.92 23.14
N SER A 189 -6.11 -2.22 22.81
CA SER A 189 -7.19 -2.42 23.77
C SER A 189 -7.90 -3.75 23.54
N ILE A 190 -7.72 -4.67 24.48
CA ILE A 190 -8.35 -5.99 24.47
C ILE A 190 -9.43 -6.03 25.55
N VAL A 191 -10.66 -6.24 25.13
CA VAL A 191 -11.85 -6.39 25.97
C VAL A 191 -11.98 -7.86 26.34
N ILE A 192 -12.16 -8.15 27.62
CA ILE A 192 -12.18 -9.51 28.15
C ILE A 192 -13.53 -9.80 28.81
N TYR A 193 -14.08 -10.98 28.50
CA TYR A 193 -15.32 -11.51 29.05
C TYR A 193 -15.06 -12.85 29.75
N ASP A 194 -15.73 -13.07 30.88
CA ASP A 194 -15.65 -14.30 31.67
C ASP A 194 -16.39 -15.47 30.99
N GLN A 195 -16.43 -16.62 31.68
CA GLN A 195 -17.00 -17.87 31.19
C GLN A 195 -18.52 -17.80 30.97
N GLU A 196 -19.20 -16.85 31.60
CA GLU A 196 -20.63 -16.59 31.48
C GLU A 196 -20.92 -15.47 30.45
N GLY A 197 -19.88 -14.93 29.80
CA GLY A 197 -19.99 -13.87 28.81
C GLY A 197 -20.21 -12.48 29.42
N LYS A 198 -19.96 -12.31 30.72
CA LYS A 198 -20.04 -11.02 31.39
C LYS A 198 -18.71 -10.28 31.25
N PHE A 199 -18.82 -8.97 31.02
CA PHE A 199 -17.65 -8.10 30.86
C PHE A 199 -16.82 -8.04 32.15
N THR A 200 -15.54 -8.38 32.06
CA THR A 200 -14.62 -8.39 33.20
C THR A 200 -13.70 -7.18 33.21
N GLY A 201 -13.27 -6.70 32.03
CA GLY A 201 -12.41 -5.53 31.93
C GLY A 201 -11.73 -5.35 30.59
N VAL A 202 -10.86 -4.33 30.54
CA VAL A 202 -9.99 -4.05 29.38
C VAL A 202 -8.54 -4.17 29.83
N ARG A 203 -7.70 -4.74 28.96
CA ARG A 203 -6.24 -4.81 29.15
C ARG A 203 -5.52 -4.31 27.90
N ARG A 204 -4.39 -3.65 28.15
CA ARG A 204 -3.47 -3.21 27.10
C ARG A 204 -2.28 -4.17 27.09
N PRO A 205 -1.88 -4.74 25.93
CA PRO A 205 -0.77 -5.70 25.88
C PRO A 205 0.52 -5.17 26.55
N ASN A 206 0.84 -3.90 26.34
CA ASN A 206 2.04 -3.29 26.91
C ASN A 206 1.99 -3.07 28.44
N SER A 207 0.83 -3.16 29.10
CA SER A 207 0.77 -2.92 30.55
C SER A 207 1.30 -4.10 31.37
N LYS A 208 1.22 -5.33 30.82
CA LYS A 208 1.57 -6.59 31.51
C LYS A 208 0.89 -6.77 32.88
N LEU A 209 -0.18 -6.01 33.15
CA LEU A 209 -0.91 -6.09 34.40
C LEU A 209 -1.87 -7.28 34.37
N PRO A 210 -1.86 -8.17 35.38
CA PRO A 210 -2.76 -9.30 35.41
C PRO A 210 -4.22 -8.87 35.56
N ILE A 211 -5.11 -9.74 35.10
CA ILE A 211 -6.53 -9.74 35.43
C ILE A 211 -6.88 -11.13 35.98
N ASP A 212 -7.59 -11.17 37.10
CA ASP A 212 -8.09 -12.41 37.66
C ASP A 212 -9.52 -12.62 37.17
N ILE A 213 -9.76 -13.78 36.55
CA ILE A 213 -11.06 -14.18 36.01
C ILE A 213 -11.32 -15.59 36.53
N ASP A 214 -12.29 -15.72 37.43
CA ASP A 214 -12.69 -16.97 38.06
C ASP A 214 -11.53 -17.77 38.69
N GLY A 215 -10.58 -17.08 39.32
CA GLY A 215 -9.40 -17.68 39.94
C GLY A 215 -8.29 -18.04 38.95
N THR A 216 -8.43 -17.65 37.67
CA THR A 216 -7.38 -17.77 36.65
C THR A 216 -6.75 -16.40 36.41
N LYS A 217 -5.45 -16.28 36.68
CA LYS A 217 -4.66 -15.09 36.40
C LYS A 217 -4.29 -15.05 34.92
N ILE A 218 -4.76 -14.03 34.22
CA ILE A 218 -4.47 -13.81 32.80
C ILE A 218 -3.63 -12.55 32.64
N VAL A 219 -2.57 -12.63 31.83
CA VAL A 219 -1.77 -11.47 31.41
C VAL A 219 -1.72 -11.43 29.89
N ILE A 220 -2.10 -10.30 29.30
CA ILE A 220 -1.90 -10.07 27.87
C ILE A 220 -0.49 -9.52 27.70
N VAL A 221 0.35 -10.26 26.97
CA VAL A 221 1.77 -9.97 26.78
C VAL A 221 1.99 -9.10 25.56
N ASP A 222 1.40 -9.49 24.42
CA ASP A 222 1.58 -8.79 23.16
C ASP A 222 0.38 -9.01 22.22
N ALA A 223 0.22 -8.10 21.27
CA ALA A 223 -0.77 -8.16 20.19
C ALA A 223 -0.04 -8.20 18.84
N ILE A 224 -0.04 -9.38 18.20
CA ILE A 224 0.63 -9.61 16.93
C ILE A 224 -0.28 -9.13 15.80
N GLY A 225 0.03 -7.95 15.27
CA GLY A 225 -0.62 -7.41 14.07
C GLY A 225 -0.05 -7.99 12.78
N SER A 226 -0.84 -7.86 11.72
CA SER A 226 -0.44 -8.13 10.34
C SER A 226 -0.57 -6.87 9.51
N THR A 227 0.36 -6.68 8.57
CA THR A 227 0.27 -5.64 7.56
C THR A 227 -0.36 -6.20 6.28
N GLY A 228 -1.30 -5.45 5.70
CA GLY A 228 -1.85 -5.65 4.37
C GLY A 228 -1.08 -4.80 3.38
N LEU A 229 -0.44 -5.47 2.43
CA LEU A 229 0.44 -4.89 1.43
C LEU A 229 -0.11 -5.13 0.03
N ASP A 230 -0.19 -4.07 -0.77
CA ASP A 230 -0.43 -4.16 -2.20
C ASP A 230 0.87 -3.97 -2.96
N LEU A 231 1.19 -4.93 -3.82
CA LEU A 231 2.37 -4.91 -4.66
C LEU A 231 1.95 -4.63 -6.11
N LYS A 232 2.70 -3.75 -6.77
CA LYS A 232 2.46 -3.39 -8.17
C LYS A 232 3.78 -3.19 -8.91
N THR A 233 3.83 -3.71 -10.14
CA THR A 233 4.88 -3.41 -11.13
C THR A 233 4.21 -2.90 -12.40
N ASP A 234 4.65 -1.76 -12.93
CA ASP A 234 3.96 -1.11 -14.06
C ASP A 234 4.95 -0.42 -15.02
N PRO A 235 5.27 -1.07 -16.16
CA PRO A 235 6.23 -0.54 -17.12
C PRO A 235 5.70 0.63 -17.94
N GLY A 236 4.38 0.88 -17.94
CA GLY A 236 3.78 1.97 -18.72
C GLY A 236 3.82 3.33 -18.02
N VAL A 237 4.00 3.37 -16.68
CA VAL A 237 4.02 4.62 -15.89
C VAL A 237 5.03 5.65 -16.41
N PRO A 238 6.31 5.30 -16.70
CA PRO A 238 7.27 6.27 -17.23
C PRO A 238 6.83 6.87 -18.56
N ILE A 239 6.23 6.06 -19.45
CA ILE A 239 5.74 6.50 -20.76
C ILE A 239 4.57 7.46 -20.56
N VAL A 240 3.59 7.10 -19.73
CA VAL A 240 2.45 7.97 -19.41
C VAL A 240 2.92 9.32 -18.87
N TYR A 241 3.88 9.34 -17.94
CA TYR A 241 4.42 10.58 -17.39
C TYR A 241 5.20 11.41 -18.42
N ALA A 242 6.00 10.78 -19.27
CA ALA A 242 6.64 11.47 -20.39
C ALA A 242 5.60 12.11 -21.33
N GLY A 243 4.49 11.42 -21.58
CA GLY A 243 3.39 11.90 -22.40
C GLY A 243 2.69 13.11 -21.78
N PHE A 244 2.38 13.07 -20.49
CA PHE A 244 1.87 14.23 -19.77
C PHE A 244 2.86 15.40 -19.76
N GLY A 245 4.16 15.14 -19.58
CA GLY A 245 5.20 16.16 -19.68
C GLY A 245 5.24 16.84 -21.05
N ALA A 246 5.22 16.05 -22.12
CA ALA A 246 5.16 16.54 -23.50
C ALA A 246 3.86 17.32 -23.76
N LEU A 247 2.72 16.85 -23.23
CA LEU A 247 1.44 17.52 -23.36
C LEU A 247 1.46 18.91 -22.71
N MET A 248 1.95 19.01 -21.47
CA MET A 248 2.09 20.30 -20.78
C MET A 248 2.97 21.27 -21.58
N LEU A 249 4.14 20.81 -22.02
CA LEU A 249 5.09 21.65 -22.77
C LEU A 249 4.52 22.12 -24.11
N THR A 250 3.94 21.22 -24.90
CA THR A 250 3.36 21.55 -26.21
C THR A 250 2.13 22.44 -26.09
N THR A 251 1.35 22.30 -25.02
CA THR A 251 0.23 23.20 -24.71
C THR A 251 0.73 24.61 -24.41
N CYS A 252 1.78 24.76 -23.59
CA CYS A 252 2.41 26.06 -23.35
C CYS A 252 2.90 26.71 -24.65
N ILE A 253 3.53 25.93 -25.54
CA ILE A 253 4.00 26.42 -26.86
C ILE A 253 2.81 26.81 -27.76
N SER A 254 1.66 26.14 -27.65
CA SER A 254 0.46 26.45 -28.43
C SER A 254 -0.08 27.86 -28.16
N PHE A 255 0.23 28.46 -27.01
CA PHE A 255 -0.14 29.86 -26.73
C PHE A 255 0.73 30.88 -27.48
N LEU A 256 1.86 30.46 -28.07
CA LEU A 256 2.67 31.33 -28.92
C LEU A 256 2.01 31.47 -30.29
N SER A 257 1.19 32.51 -30.44
CA SER A 257 0.48 32.80 -31.68
C SER A 257 1.44 32.92 -32.87
N HIS A 258 1.15 32.15 -33.93
CA HIS A 258 1.82 32.29 -35.21
C HIS A 258 1.24 33.48 -35.96
N THR A 259 2.08 34.47 -36.28
CA THR A 259 1.70 35.62 -37.09
C THR A 259 2.59 35.67 -38.33
N GLN A 260 1.96 35.77 -39.49
CA GLN A 260 2.64 36.00 -40.76
C GLN A 260 2.21 37.37 -41.30
N VAL A 261 3.18 38.25 -41.57
CA VAL A 261 2.95 39.55 -42.19
C VAL A 261 3.57 39.53 -43.57
N LYS A 262 2.78 39.87 -44.60
CA LYS A 262 3.23 40.08 -45.97
C LYS A 262 3.06 41.56 -46.32
N LEU A 263 4.15 42.23 -46.66
CA LEU A 263 4.15 43.57 -47.25
C LEU A 263 4.46 43.44 -48.74
N GLN A 264 3.63 44.00 -49.60
CA GLN A 264 3.84 44.00 -51.05
C GLN A 264 4.07 45.44 -51.53
N PHE A 265 5.23 45.67 -52.11
CA PHE A 265 5.57 46.95 -52.73
C PHE A 265 4.92 46.99 -54.12
N LEU A 266 4.10 48.02 -54.39
CA LEU A 266 3.65 48.33 -55.74
C LEU A 266 4.65 49.30 -56.36
N GLU A 267 5.16 48.96 -57.54
CA GLU A 267 5.85 49.94 -58.40
C GLU A 267 4.78 50.90 -58.95
N LEU A 268 4.97 52.19 -58.71
CA LEU A 268 4.13 53.29 -59.22
C LEU A 268 4.62 53.73 -60.60
#